data_AF-A0A355H0G2-F1
#
_entry.id   AF-A0A355H0G2-F1
#
_cell.length_a   1.000
_cell.length_b   1.000
_cell.length_c   1.000
_cell.angle_alpha   90.00
_cell.angle_beta   90.00
_cell.angle_gamma   90.00
#
_symmetry.space_group_name_H-M   'P 1'
#
loop_
_entity.id
_entity.type
_entity.pdbx_description
1 polymer ?
#
loop_
_entity_poly.entity_id
_entity_poly.type
_entity_poly.pdbx_seq_one_letter_code
_entity_poly.pdbx_strand_id
1 'polypeptide(L)'
;MELFLCLCFIILNILDVTTTNRILSMGGYEANPIVWLLMKFHLFIPCKIAAVIFFVLLVLFSQPPTGLIMAACGCLLYLLIVGNNLYQIHQESMGE
;
A
#
# COMPACT_ATOMS: atom_id res chain seq x y z
N MET A 1 4.00 -9.44 -18.72
CA MET A 1 3.90 -8.06 -18.18
C MET A 1 3.09 -8.01 -16.90
N GLU A 2 1.92 -8.66 -16.84
CA GLU A 2 1.06 -8.68 -15.63
C GLU A 2 1.78 -9.19 -14.38
N LEU A 3 2.51 -10.30 -14.49
CA LEU A 3 3.27 -10.85 -13.35
C LEU A 3 4.34 -9.88 -12.81
N PHE A 4 5.00 -9.13 -13.69
CA PHE A 4 5.95 -8.09 -13.29
C PHE A 4 5.25 -6.96 -12.53
N LEU A 5 4.10 -6.48 -13.04
CA LEU A 5 3.31 -5.46 -12.34
C LEU A 5 2.77 -5.96 -11.00
N CYS A 6 2.36 -7.23 -10.89
CA CYS A 6 1.96 -7.82 -9.62
C CYS A 6 3.13 -7.83 -8.61
N LEU A 7 4.35 -8.15 -9.04
CA LEU A 7 5.53 -8.08 -8.16
C LEU A 7 5.81 -6.64 -7.72
N CYS A 8 5.74 -5.67 -8.64
CA CYS A 8 5.86 -4.25 -8.29
C CYS A 8 4.78 -3.83 -7.29
N PHE A 9 3.54 -4.23 -7.50
CA PHE A 9 2.41 -3.95 -6.61
C PHE A 9 2.64 -4.51 -5.20
N ILE A 10 3.13 -5.74 -5.09
CA ILE A 10 3.48 -6.36 -3.80
C ILE A 10 4.58 -5.55 -3.09
N ILE A 11 5.66 -5.18 -3.80
CA ILE A 11 6.75 -4.37 -3.24
C ILE A 11 6.22 -3.02 -2.75
N LEU A 12 5.38 -2.35 -3.54
CA LEU A 12 4.79 -1.08 -3.14
C LEU A 12 3.87 -1.21 -1.92
N ASN A 13 3.14 -2.32 -1.79
CA ASN A 13 2.32 -2.59 -0.59
C ASN A 13 3.17 -2.81 0.66
N ILE A 14 4.32 -3.46 0.52
CA ILE A 14 5.30 -3.60 1.61
C ILE A 14 5.83 -2.22 2.00
N LEU A 15 6.24 -1.40 1.02
CA LEU A 15 6.71 -0.04 1.26
C LEU A 15 5.63 0.81 1.96
N ASP A 16 4.39 0.73 1.52
CA ASP A 16 3.27 1.41 2.15
C ASP A 16 3.15 1.03 3.63
N VAL A 17 3.09 -0.26 3.96
CA VAL A 17 3.06 -0.74 5.36
C VAL A 17 4.26 -0.23 6.18
N THR A 18 5.47 -0.27 5.62
CA THR A 18 6.67 0.20 6.33
C THR A 18 6.67 1.71 6.55
N THR A 19 6.22 2.48 5.57
CA THR A 19 6.17 3.94 5.65
C THR A 19 5.06 4.41 6.59
N THR A 20 3.87 3.79 6.55
CA THR A 20 2.80 4.05 7.51
C THR A 20 3.23 3.75 8.95
N ASN A 21 3.84 2.59 9.20
CA ASN A 21 4.35 2.26 10.53
C ASN A 21 5.42 3.24 11.00
N ARG A 22 6.27 3.73 10.07
CA ARG A 22 7.27 4.75 10.39
C ARG A 22 6.64 6.09 10.77
N ILE A 23 5.67 6.58 10.00
CA ILE A 23 4.90 7.80 10.31
C ILE A 23 4.30 7.70 11.71
N LEU A 24 3.64 6.59 12.02
CA LEU A 24 3.03 6.39 13.33
C LEU A 24 4.04 6.31 14.47
N SER A 25 5.22 5.73 14.22
CA SER A 25 6.30 5.70 15.22
C SER A 25 6.90 7.07 15.51
N MET A 26 6.80 8.02 14.58
CA MET A 26 7.24 9.41 14.73
C MET A 26 6.15 10.30 15.38
N GLY A 27 5.02 9.72 15.80
CA GLY A 27 3.89 10.47 16.35
C GLY A 27 3.01 11.13 15.30
N GLY A 28 3.25 10.85 14.00
CA GLY A 28 2.41 11.28 12.91
C GLY A 28 0.99 10.72 13.01
N TYR A 29 0.02 11.47 12.51
CA TYR A 29 -1.40 11.13 12.59
C TYR A 29 -1.88 10.47 11.30
N GLU A 30 -2.43 9.25 11.41
CA GLU A 30 -3.13 8.60 10.31
C GLU A 30 -4.58 9.09 10.27
N ALA A 31 -4.93 9.86 9.25
CA ALA A 31 -6.26 10.45 9.09
C ALA A 31 -7.36 9.42 8.77
N ASN A 32 -6.98 8.20 8.37
CA ASN A 32 -7.93 7.16 8.02
C ASN A 32 -8.43 6.40 9.28
N PRO A 33 -9.70 6.57 9.70
CA PRO A 33 -10.22 5.93 10.92
C PRO A 33 -10.26 4.40 10.84
N ILE A 34 -10.33 3.84 9.62
CA ILE A 34 -10.30 2.38 9.41
C ILE A 34 -8.91 1.84 9.70
N VAL A 35 -7.87 2.52 9.22
CA VAL A 35 -6.48 2.12 9.44
C VAL A 35 -6.16 2.17 10.92
N TRP A 36 -6.58 3.24 11.61
CA TRP A 36 -6.43 3.37 13.06
C TRP A 36 -7.11 2.21 13.81
N LEU A 37 -8.34 1.85 13.45
CA LEU A 37 -9.05 0.72 14.05
C LEU A 37 -8.32 -0.61 13.82
N LEU A 38 -7.87 -0.85 12.58
CA LEU A 38 -7.13 -2.05 12.22
C LEU A 38 -5.80 -2.16 12.97
N MET A 39 -5.12 -1.04 13.19
CA MET A 39 -3.88 -1.01 13.97
C MET A 39 -4.13 -1.27 15.45
N LYS A 40 -5.20 -0.72 16.03
CA LYS A 40 -5.61 -0.99 17.42
C LYS A 40 -5.80 -2.49 17.69
N PHE A 41 -6.34 -3.22 16.72
CA PHE A 41 -6.52 -4.67 16.82
C PHE A 41 -5.34 -5.50 16.29
N HIS A 42 -4.22 -4.89 15.88
CA HIS A 42 -3.09 -5.56 15.22
C HIS A 42 -3.48 -6.31 13.93
N LEU A 43 -4.64 -5.97 13.34
CA LEU A 43 -5.21 -6.59 12.15
C LEU A 43 -4.79 -5.90 10.85
N PHE A 44 -4.09 -4.77 10.93
CA PHE A 44 -3.67 -4.00 9.75
C PHE A 44 -2.84 -4.84 8.78
N ILE A 45 -1.77 -5.49 9.26
CA ILE A 45 -0.89 -6.30 8.40
C ILE A 45 -1.63 -7.53 7.84
N PRO A 46 -2.34 -8.36 8.65
CA PRO A 46 -3.11 -9.49 8.12
C PRO A 46 -4.16 -9.08 7.08
N CYS A 47 -4.90 -8.00 7.32
CA CYS A 47 -5.90 -7.49 6.38
C CYS A 47 -5.25 -7.02 5.08
N LYS A 48 -4.11 -6.33 5.16
CA LYS A 48 -3.33 -5.91 3.98
C LYS A 48 -2.89 -7.10 3.14
N ILE A 49 -2.34 -8.14 3.78
CA ILE A 49 -1.90 -9.37 3.10
C ILE A 49 -3.08 -10.01 2.38
N ALA A 50 -4.23 -10.16 3.05
CA ALA A 50 -5.43 -10.72 2.44
C ALA A 50 -5.91 -9.91 1.22
N ALA A 51 -5.91 -8.57 1.34
CA ALA A 51 -6.31 -7.67 0.25
C ALA A 51 -5.34 -7.76 -0.95
N VAL A 52 -4.03 -7.80 -0.70
CA VAL A 52 -3.02 -7.95 -1.76
C VAL A 52 -3.17 -9.28 -2.47
N ILE A 53 -3.30 -10.38 -1.74
CA ILE A 53 -3.51 -11.71 -2.33
C ILE A 53 -4.78 -11.70 -3.17
N PHE A 54 -5.90 -11.20 -2.62
CA PHE A 54 -7.16 -11.12 -3.34
C PHE A 54 -7.04 -10.32 -4.64
N PHE A 55 -6.40 -9.15 -4.59
CA PHE A 55 -6.18 -8.31 -5.78
C PHE A 55 -5.29 -9.00 -6.82
N VAL A 56 -4.20 -9.64 -6.41
CA VAL A 56 -3.32 -10.38 -7.32
C VAL A 56 -4.07 -11.55 -7.98
N LEU A 57 -4.91 -12.28 -7.24
CA LEU A 57 -5.75 -13.33 -7.82
C LEU A 57 -6.74 -12.75 -8.83
N LEU A 58 -7.39 -11.62 -8.53
CA LEU A 58 -8.27 -10.95 -9.49
C LEU A 58 -7.55 -10.59 -10.78
N VAL A 59 -6.32 -10.05 -10.70
CA VAL A 59 -5.51 -9.74 -11.88
C VAL A 59 -5.20 -11.00 -12.68
N LEU A 60 -4.74 -12.08 -12.03
CA LEU A 60 -4.32 -13.32 -12.70
C LEU A 60 -5.48 -14.11 -13.33
N PHE A 61 -6.69 -13.99 -12.78
CA PHE A 61 -7.89 -14.65 -13.31
C PHE A 61 -8.71 -13.76 -14.27
N SER A 62 -8.29 -12.51 -14.49
CA SER A 62 -8.95 -11.61 -15.44
C SER A 62 -8.51 -11.89 -16.88
N GLN A 63 -9.42 -11.67 -17.84
CA GLN A 63 -9.07 -11.80 -19.25
C GLN A 63 -8.26 -10.59 -19.74
N PRO A 64 -7.34 -10.77 -20.71
CA PRO A 64 -6.65 -9.66 -21.36
C PRO A 64 -7.64 -8.74 -22.10
N PRO A 65 -7.44 -7.40 -22.09
CA PRO A 65 -6.37 -6.65 -21.44
C PRO A 65 -6.70 -6.19 -20.00
N THR A 66 -7.81 -6.64 -19.43
CA THR A 66 -8.33 -6.17 -18.14
C THR A 66 -7.35 -6.38 -16.99
N GLY A 67 -6.72 -7.56 -16.90
CA GLY A 67 -5.71 -7.87 -15.88
C GLY A 67 -4.54 -6.88 -15.91
N LEU A 68 -3.99 -6.63 -17.10
CA LEU A 68 -2.93 -5.64 -17.32
C LEU A 68 -3.33 -4.23 -16.86
N ILE A 69 -4.53 -3.77 -17.23
CA ILE A 69 -5.04 -2.44 -16.85
C ILE A 69 -5.19 -2.36 -15.33
N MET A 70 -5.79 -3.38 -14.70
CA MET A 70 -5.94 -3.45 -13.25
C MET A 70 -4.58 -3.38 -12.54
N ALA A 71 -3.62 -4.18 -12.96
CA ALA A 71 -2.28 -4.21 -12.37
C ALA A 71 -1.56 -2.85 -12.51
N ALA A 72 -1.66 -2.20 -13.68
CA ALA A 72 -1.08 -0.90 -13.92
C ALA A 72 -1.72 0.20 -13.05
N CYS A 73 -3.05 0.24 -12.99
CA CYS A 73 -3.79 1.17 -12.14
C CYS A 73 -3.46 0.96 -10.66
N GLY A 74 -3.42 -0.30 -10.20
CA GLY A 74 -3.06 -0.65 -8.83
C GLY A 74 -1.65 -0.20 -8.46
N CYS A 75 -0.66 -0.41 -9.34
CA CYS A 75 0.70 0.06 -9.14
C CYS A 75 0.76 1.59 -9.08
N LEU A 76 0.07 2.30 -9.98
CA LEU A 76 0.08 3.75 -10.03
C LEU A 76 -0.54 4.36 -8.76
N LEU A 77 -1.64 3.80 -8.26
CA LEU A 77 -2.24 4.21 -6.99
C LEU A 77 -1.27 4.02 -5.82
N TYR A 78 -0.64 2.85 -5.72
CA TYR A 78 0.29 2.57 -4.63
C TYR A 78 1.59 3.40 -4.71
N LEU A 79 2.06 3.74 -5.91
CA LEU A 79 3.15 4.70 -6.08
C LEU A 79 2.80 6.06 -5.49
N LEU A 80 1.58 6.56 -5.72
CA LEU A 80 1.12 7.83 -5.17
C LEU A 80 1.00 7.76 -3.64
N ILE A 81 0.46 6.66 -3.09
CA ILE A 81 0.33 6.48 -1.64
C ILE A 81 1.71 6.42 -0.99
N VAL A 82 2.62 5.57 -1.48
CA VAL A 82 3.99 5.48 -0.95
C VAL A 82 4.73 6.80 -1.09
N GLY A 83 4.58 7.49 -2.22
CA GLY A 83 5.16 8.81 -2.44
C GLY A 83 4.66 9.85 -1.43
N ASN A 84 3.36 9.86 -1.15
CA ASN A 84 2.77 10.72 -0.12
C ASN A 84 3.31 10.39 1.28
N ASN A 85 3.40 9.11 1.63
CA ASN A 85 3.94 8.69 2.93
C ASN A 85 5.42 9.09 3.07
N LEU A 86 6.23 8.91 2.02
CA LEU A 86 7.64 9.34 2.02
C LEU A 86 7.78 10.85 2.15
N TYR A 87 6.91 11.63 1.49
CA TYR A 87 6.87 13.08 1.62
C TYR A 87 6.55 13.50 3.06
N GLN A 88 5.54 12.88 3.68
CA GLN A 88 5.19 13.13 5.08
C GLN A 88 6.35 12.80 6.02
N ILE A 89 7.00 11.64 5.84
CA ILE A 89 8.19 11.26 6.63
C ILE A 89 9.29 12.32 6.50
N HIS A 90 9.51 12.83 5.29
CA HIS A 90 10.52 13.85 5.05
C HIS A 90 10.19 15.17 5.75
N GLN A 91 8.92 15.61 5.71
CA GLN A 91 8.49 16.81 6.42
C GLN A 91 8.62 16.67 7.94
N GLU A 92 8.18 15.55 8.51
CA GLU A 92 8.30 15.27 9.94
C GLU A 92 9.78 15.21 10.38
N SER A 93 10.69 14.71 9.53
CA SER A 93 12.13 14.66 9.82
C SER A 93 12.88 15.99 9.74
N MET A 94 12.32 17.00 9.05
CA MET A 94 12.92 18.34 8.91
C MET A 94 12.32 19.37 9.90
N GLY A 95 11.30 18.97 10.67
CA GLY A 95 10.65 19.79 11.69
C GLY A 95 11.23 19.66 13.10
N GLU A 96 12.27 18.84 13.28
CA GLU A 96 13.15 18.80 14.47
C GLU A 96 14.36 19.75 14.29
#